data_AF-A0A5C5R4A1-F1
#
_entry.id   AF-A0A5C5R4A1-F1
#
_cell.length_a   1.000
_cell.length_b   1.000
_cell.length_c   1.000
_cell.angle_alpha   90.00
_cell.angle_beta   90.00
_cell.angle_gamma   90.00
#
_symmetry.space_group_name_H-M   'P 1'
#
loop_
_entity.id
_entity.type
_entity.pdbx_description
1 polymer ?
#
loop_
_entity_poly.entity_id
_entity_poly.type
_entity_poly.pdbx_seq_one_letter_code
_entity_poly.pdbx_strand_id
1 'polypeptide(L)'
;DGSKSETRTCIFGAHYFAGKNIVTIEGQATKKDGVLILTPIQQAFIDNFAFQCGYCAPGFVAGATVFLDRLNRRPIKRANLEKAIEEALNDHICRCTGYVRYYEAIRDVALATPGCVID
;
A
#
# COMPACT_ATOMS: atom_id res chain seq x y z
N ASP A 1 2.54 -16.48 9.95
CA ASP A 1 3.10 -16.85 8.63
C ASP A 1 3.78 -15.66 7.92
N GLY A 2 4.02 -14.54 8.61
CA GLY A 2 4.63 -13.34 8.03
C GLY A 2 3.70 -12.54 7.10
N SER A 3 2.41 -12.88 6.98
CA SER A 3 1.43 -12.09 6.23
C SER A 3 1.24 -10.70 6.80
N LYS A 4 1.07 -9.73 5.91
CA LYS A 4 0.73 -8.36 6.27
C LYS A 4 -0.79 -8.19 6.26
N SER A 5 -1.28 -7.42 7.22
CA SER A 5 -2.66 -6.98 7.29
C SER A 5 -2.69 -5.53 7.79
N GLU A 6 -3.64 -4.74 7.32
CA GLU A 6 -3.86 -3.39 7.84
C GLU A 6 -4.96 -3.38 8.91
N THR A 7 -4.93 -2.38 9.79
CA THR A 7 -5.91 -2.23 10.88
C THR A 7 -6.05 -0.77 11.25
N ARG A 8 -7.29 -0.30 11.43
CA ARG A 8 -7.59 1.05 11.93
C ARG A 8 -7.20 1.18 13.39
N THR A 9 -6.13 1.89 13.70
CA THR A 9 -5.60 2.00 15.07
C THR A 9 -6.49 2.81 16.02
N CYS A 10 -7.32 3.71 15.49
CA CYS A 10 -8.15 4.62 16.29
C CYS A 10 -9.28 3.95 17.09
N ILE A 11 -9.64 2.70 16.76
CA ILE A 11 -10.76 1.98 17.38
C ILE A 11 -10.33 0.77 18.22
N PHE A 12 -9.03 0.54 18.36
CA PHE A 12 -8.48 -0.56 19.17
C PHE A 12 -7.68 -0.02 20.36
N GLY A 13 -7.83 -0.66 21.51
CA GLY A 13 -6.94 -0.44 22.64
C GLY A 13 -5.54 -1.00 22.36
N ALA A 14 -4.50 -0.40 22.95
CA ALA A 14 -3.10 -0.80 22.71
C ALA A 14 -2.84 -2.30 22.95
N HIS A 15 -3.52 -2.91 23.93
CA HIS A 15 -3.42 -4.34 24.25
C HIS A 15 -3.80 -5.26 23.07
N TYR A 16 -4.65 -4.81 22.14
CA TYR A 16 -4.99 -5.56 20.92
C TYR A 16 -3.76 -5.89 20.08
N PHE A 17 -2.73 -5.04 20.14
CA PHE A 17 -1.50 -5.19 19.39
C PHE A 17 -0.39 -5.94 20.13
N ALA A 18 -0.66 -6.45 21.35
CA ALA A 18 0.32 -7.22 22.11
C ALA A 18 0.83 -8.42 21.30
N GLY A 19 2.16 -8.57 21.20
CA GLY A 19 2.81 -9.64 20.45
C GLY A 19 2.76 -9.52 18.92
N LYS A 20 2.21 -8.42 18.37
CA LYS A 20 2.22 -8.16 16.92
C LYS A 20 3.42 -7.30 16.52
N ASN A 21 3.92 -7.52 15.30
CA ASN A 21 4.89 -6.62 14.67
C ASN A 21 4.12 -5.49 13.97
N ILE A 22 4.25 -4.26 14.48
CA ILE A 22 3.56 -3.08 13.94
C ILE A 22 4.51 -2.33 13.01
N VAL A 23 4.03 -1.97 11.82
CA VAL A 23 4.75 -1.13 10.86
C VAL A 23 3.87 0.05 10.48
N THR A 24 4.34 1.27 10.77
CA THR A 24 3.70 2.53 10.36
C THR A 24 4.32 3.06 9.07
N ILE A 25 3.85 4.20 8.57
CA ILE A 25 4.36 4.81 7.33
C ILE A 25 5.87 5.05 7.37
N GLU A 26 6.40 5.48 8.51
CA GLU A 26 7.83 5.74 8.73
C GLU A 26 8.65 4.45 8.74
N GLY A 27 8.05 3.36 9.22
CA GLY A 27 8.70 2.05 9.32
C GLY A 27 8.76 1.26 8.02
N GLN A 28 8.11 1.72 6.94
CA GLN A 28 8.14 1.02 5.66
C GLN A 28 9.43 1.30 4.88
N ALA A 29 9.97 2.51 4.97
CA ALA A 29 11.20 2.89 4.31
C ALA A 29 12.42 2.35 5.09
N THR A 30 13.50 2.04 4.38
CA THR A 30 14.77 1.65 4.99
C THR A 30 15.78 2.80 4.92
N LYS A 31 16.89 2.69 5.64
CA LYS A 31 18.00 3.64 5.53
C LYS A 31 19.26 2.90 5.10
N LYS A 32 19.97 3.45 4.12
CA LYS A 32 21.28 2.98 3.69
C LYS A 32 22.22 4.18 3.65
N ASP A 33 23.33 4.09 4.37
CA ASP A 33 24.35 5.16 4.45
C ASP A 33 23.76 6.53 4.83
N GLY A 34 22.78 6.55 5.74
CA GLY A 34 22.08 7.76 6.17
C GLY A 34 21.00 8.26 5.20
N VAL A 35 20.90 7.69 4.00
CA VAL A 35 19.91 8.05 2.98
C VAL A 35 18.65 7.19 3.14
N LEU A 36 17.49 7.84 3.09
CA LEU A 36 16.19 7.17 3.11
C LEU A 36 15.93 6.48 1.77
N ILE A 37 15.64 5.19 1.81
CA ILE A 37 15.27 4.37 0.65
C ILE A 37 13.79 4.04 0.78
N LEU A 38 12.99 4.68 -0.08
CA LEU A 38 11.55 4.45 -0.15
C LEU A 38 11.23 3.06 -0.68
N THR A 39 10.12 2.50 -0.23
CA THR A 39 9.55 1.31 -0.86
C THR A 39 9.08 1.64 -2.28
N PRO A 40 8.96 0.64 -3.18
CA PRO A 40 8.44 0.86 -4.53
C PRO A 40 7.10 1.59 -4.55
N ILE A 41 6.22 1.30 -3.59
CA ILE A 41 4.91 1.93 -3.51
C ILE A 41 4.95 3.38 -3.00
N GLN A 42 5.81 3.69 -2.03
CA GLN A 42 6.02 5.07 -1.59
C GLN A 42 6.57 5.92 -2.73
N GLN A 43 7.54 5.39 -3.49
CA GLN A 43 8.10 6.08 -4.65
C GLN A 43 7.05 6.26 -5.75
N ALA A 44 6.30 5.21 -6.10
CA ALA A 44 5.27 5.29 -7.13
C ALA A 44 4.17 6.31 -6.80
N PHE A 45 3.81 6.48 -5.52
CA PHE A 45 2.85 7.52 -5.10
C PHE A 45 3.39 8.94 -5.32
N ILE A 46 4.70 9.15 -5.16
CA ILE A 46 5.34 10.43 -5.46
C ILE A 46 5.36 10.66 -6.96
N ASP A 47 5.82 9.68 -7.73
CA ASP A 47 5.98 9.77 -9.18
C ASP A 47 4.65 10.02 -9.92
N ASN A 48 3.56 9.45 -9.39
CA ASN A 48 2.21 9.62 -9.93
C ASN A 48 1.45 10.83 -9.37
N PHE A 49 2.05 11.65 -8.51
CA PHE A 49 1.38 12.76 -7.81
C PHE A 49 0.09 12.28 -7.11
N ALA A 50 0.16 11.15 -6.41
CA ALA A 50 -1.00 10.42 -5.91
C ALA A 50 -1.76 11.15 -4.79
N PHE A 51 -1.12 12.13 -4.13
CA PHE A 51 -1.71 12.91 -3.04
C PHE A 51 -1.49 14.42 -3.24
N GLN A 52 -2.45 15.21 -2.72
CA GLN A 52 -2.33 16.67 -2.65
C GLN A 52 -2.06 17.11 -1.22
N CYS A 53 -3.09 17.17 -0.37
CA CYS A 53 -2.93 17.58 1.04
C CYS A 53 -2.09 16.59 1.88
N GLY A 54 -1.87 15.37 1.38
CA GLY A 54 -1.05 14.34 2.02
C GLY A 54 -1.69 13.63 3.22
N TYR A 55 -2.78 14.14 3.78
CA TYR A 55 -3.34 13.62 5.04
C TYR A 55 -3.74 12.13 4.97
N CYS A 56 -4.35 11.70 3.88
CA CYS A 56 -4.76 10.30 3.70
C CYS A 56 -3.61 9.39 3.21
N ALA A 57 -2.50 9.95 2.72
CA ALA A 57 -1.46 9.19 2.04
C ALA A 57 -0.84 8.06 2.90
N PRO A 58 -0.60 8.23 4.21
CA PRO A 58 -0.12 7.13 5.06
C PRO A 58 -1.02 5.89 5.04
N GLY A 59 -2.35 6.10 5.05
CA GLY A 59 -3.34 5.01 4.98
C GLY A 59 -3.28 4.29 3.64
N PHE A 60 -3.31 5.04 2.54
CA PHE A 60 -3.21 4.47 1.20
C PHE A 60 -1.90 3.67 1.00
N VAL A 61 -0.78 4.13 1.56
CA VAL A 61 0.49 3.37 1.49
C VAL A 61 0.38 2.07 2.28
N ALA A 62 -0.23 2.08 3.47
CA ALA A 62 -0.44 0.85 4.25
C ALA A 62 -1.31 -0.16 3.50
N GLY A 63 -2.45 0.27 2.95
CA GLY A 63 -3.37 -0.59 2.19
C GLY A 63 -2.72 -1.15 0.93
N ALA A 64 -2.02 -0.30 0.17
CA ALA A 64 -1.30 -0.73 -1.02
C ALA A 64 -0.18 -1.74 -0.70
N THR A 65 0.57 -1.53 0.39
CA THR A 65 1.60 -2.48 0.85
C THR A 65 1.02 -3.85 1.20
N VAL A 66 -0.14 -3.89 1.86
CA VAL A 66 -0.85 -5.14 2.19
C VAL A 66 -1.38 -5.82 0.91
N PHE A 67 -1.95 -5.03 0.00
CA PHE A 67 -2.42 -5.53 -1.28
C PHE A 67 -1.30 -6.17 -2.11
N LEU A 68 -0.16 -5.49 -2.23
CA LEU A 68 1.01 -6.01 -2.97
C LEU A 68 1.62 -7.25 -2.31
N ASP A 69 1.67 -7.31 -0.97
CA ASP A 69 2.08 -8.53 -0.25
C ASP A 69 1.14 -9.71 -0.54
N ARG A 70 -0.17 -9.46 -0.64
CA ARG A 70 -1.16 -10.45 -1.02
C ARG A 70 -0.93 -10.95 -2.45
N LEU A 71 -0.71 -10.05 -3.41
CA LEU A 71 -0.45 -10.42 -4.81
C LEU A 71 0.80 -11.27 -4.96
N ASN A 72 1.88 -10.91 -4.25
CA ASN A 72 3.15 -11.64 -4.31
C ASN A 72 3.02 -13.10 -3.82
N ARG A 73 2.04 -13.37 -2.95
CA ARG A 73 1.75 -14.73 -2.45
C ARG A 73 0.68 -15.44 -3.27
N ARG A 74 -0.24 -14.69 -3.84
CA ARG A 74 -1.40 -15.16 -4.58
C ARG A 74 -1.58 -14.28 -5.82
N PRO A 75 -0.87 -14.61 -6.90
CA PRO A 75 -0.93 -13.84 -8.14
C PRO A 75 -2.36 -13.77 -8.68
N ILE A 76 -2.69 -12.67 -9.35
CA ILE A 76 -4.00 -12.50 -9.99
C ILE A 76 -3.86 -12.35 -11.49
N LYS A 77 -4.91 -12.74 -12.21
CA LYS A 77 -5.01 -12.47 -13.65
C LYS A 77 -5.06 -10.97 -13.90
N ARG A 78 -4.37 -10.53 -14.96
CA ARG A 78 -4.36 -9.13 -15.42
C ARG A 78 -5.76 -8.54 -15.56
N ALA A 79 -6.70 -9.32 -16.10
CA ALA A 79 -8.09 -8.91 -16.28
C ALA A 79 -8.81 -8.53 -14.96
N ASN A 80 -8.31 -8.99 -13.80
CA ASN A 80 -8.90 -8.73 -12.49
C ASN A 80 -8.17 -7.63 -11.70
N LEU A 81 -7.08 -7.06 -12.22
CA LEU A 81 -6.19 -6.18 -11.47
C LEU A 81 -6.89 -4.89 -11.00
N GLU A 82 -7.57 -4.18 -11.90
CA GLU A 82 -8.24 -2.91 -11.59
C GLU A 82 -9.28 -3.08 -10.47
N LYS A 83 -10.16 -4.09 -10.62
CA LYS A 83 -11.16 -4.41 -9.59
C LYS A 83 -10.52 -4.77 -8.26
N ALA A 84 -9.43 -5.54 -8.28
CA ALA A 84 -8.73 -5.95 -7.07
C ALA A 84 -8.05 -4.77 -6.35
N ILE A 85 -7.58 -3.75 -7.09
CA ILE A 85 -7.03 -2.50 -6.52
C ILE A 85 -8.15 -1.70 -5.86
N GLU A 86 -9.28 -1.52 -6.55
CA GLU A 86 -10.45 -0.80 -6.02
C GLU A 86 -10.95 -1.44 -4.72
N GLU A 87 -11.18 -2.76 -4.73
CA GLU A 87 -11.61 -3.52 -3.55
C GLU A 87 -10.62 -3.40 -2.38
N ALA A 88 -9.32 -3.38 -2.66
CA ALA A 88 -8.29 -3.29 -1.63
C ALA A 88 -8.19 -1.91 -0.98
N LEU A 89 -8.61 -0.84 -1.68
CA LEU A 89 -8.51 0.52 -1.18
C LEU A 89 -9.83 1.16 -0.77
N ASN A 90 -10.95 0.45 -0.92
CA ASN A 90 -12.29 0.99 -0.69
C ASN A 90 -12.49 1.58 0.73
N ASP A 91 -11.75 1.09 1.72
CA ASP A 91 -11.81 1.59 3.11
C ASP A 91 -10.98 2.89 3.34
N HIS A 92 -10.21 3.35 2.34
CA HIS A 92 -9.37 4.55 2.42
C HIS A 92 -10.02 5.73 1.69
N ILE A 93 -10.24 6.83 2.43
CA ILE A 93 -10.95 8.01 1.90
C ILE A 93 -9.95 9.11 1.55
N CYS A 94 -10.09 9.67 0.34
CA CYS A 94 -9.37 10.86 -0.08
C CYS A 94 -10.35 11.93 -0.59
N ARG A 95 -10.21 13.16 -0.09
CA ARG A 95 -11.06 14.28 -0.53
C ARG A 95 -10.46 15.11 -1.66
N CYS A 96 -9.15 14.97 -1.91
CA CYS A 96 -8.43 15.87 -2.81
C CYS A 96 -8.20 15.31 -4.21
N THR A 97 -7.87 14.03 -4.36
CA THR A 97 -7.30 13.49 -5.61
C THR A 97 -8.26 12.71 -6.49
N GLY A 98 -9.43 12.32 -5.97
CA GLY A 98 -10.37 11.50 -6.72
C GLY A 98 -9.88 10.07 -7.03
N TYR A 99 -8.92 9.56 -6.24
CA TYR A 99 -8.44 8.16 -6.22
C TYR A 99 -7.62 7.69 -7.43
N VAL A 100 -7.90 8.15 -8.64
CA VAL A 100 -7.29 7.63 -9.89
C VAL A 100 -5.77 7.53 -9.80
N ARG A 101 -5.08 8.57 -9.31
CA ARG A 101 -3.61 8.57 -9.20
C ARG A 101 -3.04 7.57 -8.20
N TYR A 102 -3.79 7.22 -7.15
CA TYR A 102 -3.41 6.13 -6.26
C TYR A 102 -3.51 4.77 -6.97
N TYR A 103 -4.57 4.56 -7.75
CA TYR A 103 -4.81 3.31 -8.46
C TYR A 103 -3.77 3.08 -9.55
N GLU A 104 -3.45 4.14 -10.32
CA GLU A 104 -2.38 4.12 -11.32
C GLU A 104 -1.04 3.73 -10.71
N ALA A 105 -0.65 4.36 -9.60
CA ALA A 105 0.61 4.05 -8.92
C ALA A 105 0.69 2.59 -8.42
N ILE A 106 -0.41 2.06 -7.86
CA ILE A 106 -0.45 0.66 -7.40
C ILE A 106 -0.36 -0.29 -8.58
N ARG A 107 -1.08 0.00 -9.66
CA ARG A 107 -1.05 -0.79 -10.88
C ARG A 107 0.36 -0.86 -11.46
N ASP A 108 1.06 0.27 -11.53
CA ASP A 108 2.43 0.32 -12.05
C ASP A 108 3.36 -0.59 -11.22
N VAL A 109 3.27 -0.52 -9.88
CA VAL A 109 4.07 -1.37 -9.00
C VAL A 109 3.68 -2.84 -9.13
N ALA A 110 2.40 -3.16 -9.20
CA ALA A 110 1.91 -4.54 -9.35
C ALA A 110 2.38 -5.17 -10.67
N LEU A 111 2.35 -4.41 -11.77
CA LEU A 111 2.81 -4.85 -13.09
C LEU A 111 4.34 -4.95 -13.18
N ALA A 112 5.06 -4.05 -12.52
CA ALA A 112 6.52 -4.07 -12.48
C ALA A 112 7.09 -5.16 -11.55
N THR A 113 6.30 -5.67 -10.60
CA THR A 113 6.72 -6.70 -9.66
C THR A 113 6.52 -8.10 -10.28
N PRO A 114 7.59 -8.86 -10.56
CA PRO A 114 7.47 -10.17 -11.18
C PRO A 114 6.62 -11.12 -10.35
N GLY A 115 5.68 -11.81 -11.00
CA GLY A 115 4.85 -12.82 -10.37
C GLY A 115 3.61 -12.29 -9.64
N CYS A 116 3.42 -10.98 -9.46
CA CYS A 116 2.20 -10.45 -8.85
C CYS A 116 0.98 -10.53 -9.78
N VAL A 117 1.20 -10.33 -11.09
CA VAL A 117 0.15 -10.31 -12.12
C VAL A 117 0.53 -11.30 -13.21
N ILE A 118 -0.40 -12.18 -13.57
CA ILE A 118 -0.26 -13.20 -14.62
C ILE A 118 -1.27 -12.93 -15.73
N ASP A 119 -0.97 -13.38 -16.95
CA ASP A 119 -1.90 -13.28 -18.09
C ASP A 119 -3.06 -14.30 -17.99
#